data_AF-A0A485LIA0-F1
#
_entry.id   AF-A0A485LIA0-F1
#
_cell.length_a   1.000
_cell.length_b   1.000
_cell.length_c   1.000
_cell.angle_alpha   90.00
_cell.angle_beta   90.00
_cell.angle_gamma   90.00
#
_symmetry.space_group_name_H-M   'P 1'
#
loop_
_entity.id
_entity.type
_entity.pdbx_description
1 polymer ?
#
loop_
_entity_poly.entity_id
_entity_poly.type
_entity_poly.pdbx_seq_one_letter_code
_entity_poly.pdbx_strand_id
1 'polypeptide(L)'
;MLATKRTRRVENDDAPCFDLPPEIIQRIAIFIPDTSSFFNFLEAFQEHKIYLGNLQLLYETSVHYPHHAFWPGLHVKHDTQRAHENITDTNHIVPRVHMYYSTVHVHGIYEFDTLDSYTASPTTKLAFYLCPIASEIGYPLEEWYYDFATTLPIEHITWVEGRPDDFPQPVDVLVDVLPHMIDLRSLDLFMSRIVAPDKLFEFIRTSKLTRLSLNKVFTCALDDANEWTEADEVAARSDMTTARLLHLIHWLTHEAVETLNIGLWNMRTDAATMAHFFRALWANTTLHTFHAPRTRQLDLMAYEFKAPLHVQRLNLSACGLRDDMIRRLATGLKGSSVAWLDLSSNPIGPDAMEALADALPPSLFHLQLTRVAMEDIGLGYLLYVLPAMTCLTDLFLDGNDITDSSMMFLAAAIQTTPALEIVTLRENEVTPVGIAAMIRALGKRPAPPDLSLIDLDENSVAETDVPPLTLLLQHVARHAEAPLPQLSFGPRTHHPNDRDWFDY
;
A
#
# COMPACT_ATOMS: atom_id res chain seq x y z
N MET A 1 -6.61 15.36 63.75
CA MET A 1 -5.92 16.50 63.13
C MET A 1 -5.65 16.16 61.68
N LEU A 2 -6.07 17.05 60.78
CA LEU A 2 -5.77 17.14 59.35
C LEU A 2 -6.26 16.01 58.44
N ALA A 3 -7.52 16.14 58.00
CA ALA A 3 -8.02 15.59 56.75
C ALA A 3 -7.88 16.67 55.67
N THR A 4 -7.07 16.40 54.65
CA THR A 4 -6.86 17.28 53.49
C THR A 4 -8.03 17.10 52.52
N LYS A 5 -8.79 18.18 52.32
CA LYS A 5 -9.88 18.27 51.34
C LYS A 5 -9.32 18.09 49.92
N ARG A 6 -9.81 17.08 49.20
CA ARG A 6 -9.76 17.03 47.73
C ARG A 6 -10.55 18.23 47.18
N THR A 7 -9.86 19.15 46.54
CA THR A 7 -10.45 20.20 45.71
C THR A 7 -11.01 19.55 44.44
N ARG A 8 -12.35 19.57 44.31
CA ARG A 8 -13.03 19.36 43.02
C ARG A 8 -12.51 20.41 42.04
N ARG A 9 -11.84 19.96 40.98
CA ARG A 9 -11.61 20.78 39.78
C ARG A 9 -12.99 21.06 39.19
N VAL A 10 -13.34 22.33 39.08
CA VAL A 10 -14.54 22.76 38.34
C VAL A 10 -14.17 22.64 36.86
N GLU A 11 -14.67 21.62 36.20
CA GLU A 11 -14.69 21.53 34.74
C GLU A 11 -15.62 22.63 34.23
N ASN A 12 -15.11 23.48 33.34
CA ASN A 12 -15.94 24.41 32.57
C ASN A 12 -16.67 23.57 31.49
N ASP A 13 -17.89 23.15 31.81
CA ASP A 13 -18.80 22.37 30.95
C ASP A 13 -19.56 23.23 29.92
N ASP A 14 -19.22 24.52 29.77
CA ASP A 14 -19.99 25.51 29.00
C ASP A 14 -19.34 25.91 27.65
N ALA A 15 -18.77 24.95 26.90
CA ALA A 15 -18.45 25.20 25.49
C ALA A 15 -19.73 24.95 24.66
N PRO A 16 -20.19 25.91 23.83
CA PRO A 16 -21.39 25.72 23.02
C PRO A 16 -21.23 24.48 22.12
N CYS A 17 -22.19 23.56 22.22
CA CYS A 17 -22.21 22.32 21.46
C CYS A 17 -22.75 22.60 20.05
N PHE A 18 -22.07 22.09 19.03
CA PHE A 18 -22.55 22.13 17.66
C PHE A 18 -23.71 21.13 17.49
N ASP A 19 -24.81 21.54 16.85
CA ASP A 19 -26.06 20.77 16.87
C ASP A 19 -26.04 19.45 16.08
N LEU A 20 -25.04 19.24 15.21
CA LEU A 20 -24.89 17.97 14.48
C LEU A 20 -24.08 16.96 15.31
N PRO A 21 -24.51 15.68 15.35
CA PRO A 21 -23.71 14.61 15.91
C PRO A 21 -22.34 14.49 15.22
N PRO A 22 -21.26 14.19 15.97
CA PRO A 22 -19.93 13.92 15.43
C PRO A 22 -19.87 13.02 14.18
N GLU A 23 -20.67 11.95 14.15
CA GLU A 23 -20.68 10.98 13.08
C GLU A 23 -21.20 11.59 11.77
N ILE A 24 -22.14 12.54 11.87
CA ILE A 24 -22.66 13.27 10.72
C ILE A 24 -21.60 14.26 10.21
N ILE A 25 -20.88 14.93 11.11
CA ILE A 25 -19.80 15.85 10.75
C ILE A 25 -18.70 15.10 10.00
N GLN A 26 -18.26 13.93 10.48
CA GLN A 26 -17.29 13.08 9.77
C GLN A 26 -17.78 12.70 8.37
N ARG A 27 -19.05 12.27 8.25
CA ARG A 27 -19.61 11.89 6.96
C ARG A 27 -19.63 13.07 5.99
N ILE A 28 -19.99 14.26 6.46
CA ILE A 28 -19.96 15.48 5.66
C ILE A 28 -18.53 15.79 5.20
N ALA A 29 -17.55 15.68 6.10
CA ALA A 29 -16.14 15.98 5.80
C ALA A 29 -15.58 15.11 4.67
N ILE A 30 -16.05 13.87 4.54
CA ILE A 30 -15.61 12.96 3.46
C ILE A 30 -16.08 13.43 2.07
N PHE A 31 -17.19 14.17 1.98
CA PHE A 31 -17.76 14.62 0.70
C PHE A 31 -17.35 16.04 0.30
N ILE A 32 -16.77 16.82 1.21
CA ILE A 32 -16.35 18.20 0.94
C ILE A 32 -14.81 18.24 0.95
N PRO A 33 -14.16 18.35 -0.23
CA PRO A 33 -12.72 18.17 -0.34
C PRO A 33 -11.92 19.37 0.19
N ASP A 34 -12.54 20.54 0.31
CA ASP A 34 -11.87 21.77 0.74
C ASP A 34 -12.36 22.25 2.11
N THR A 35 -11.39 22.61 2.94
CA THR A 35 -11.59 23.09 4.31
C THR A 35 -12.58 24.24 4.41
N SER A 36 -12.45 25.25 3.54
CA SER A 36 -13.28 26.45 3.60
C SER A 36 -14.75 26.13 3.32
N SER A 37 -15.04 25.34 2.27
CA SER A 37 -16.42 24.92 1.99
C SER A 37 -16.95 23.99 3.07
N PHE A 38 -16.12 23.14 3.66
CA PHE A 38 -16.55 22.26 4.75
C PHE A 38 -17.05 23.08 5.95
N PHE A 39 -16.25 24.02 6.46
CA PHE A 39 -16.66 24.85 7.58
C PHE A 39 -17.79 25.84 7.23
N ASN A 40 -17.80 26.41 6.02
CA ASN A 40 -18.93 27.22 5.54
C ASN A 40 -20.24 26.41 5.49
N PHE A 41 -20.16 25.13 5.12
CA PHE A 41 -21.31 24.24 5.09
C PHE A 41 -21.78 23.90 6.51
N LEU A 42 -20.86 23.69 7.45
CA LEU A 42 -21.21 23.52 8.87
C LEU A 42 -21.85 24.78 9.47
N GLU A 43 -21.33 25.97 9.16
CA GLU A 43 -21.94 27.25 9.58
C GLU A 43 -23.38 27.39 9.07
N ALA A 44 -23.71 26.83 7.90
CA ALA A 44 -25.06 26.88 7.35
C ALA A 44 -26.10 26.09 8.17
N PHE A 45 -25.68 25.14 9.01
CA PHE A 45 -26.58 24.42 9.92
C PHE A 45 -26.85 25.15 11.23
N GLN A 46 -26.22 26.30 11.45
CA GLN A 46 -26.36 27.06 12.70
C GLN A 46 -27.34 28.24 12.51
N GLU A 47 -28.34 28.33 13.39
CA GLU A 47 -29.24 29.50 13.44
C GLU A 47 -28.47 30.78 13.84
N HIS A 48 -27.40 30.63 14.63
CA HIS A 48 -26.55 31.71 15.11
C HIS A 48 -25.15 31.57 14.50
N LYS A 49 -24.82 32.40 13.50
CA LYS A 49 -23.59 32.37 12.68
C LYS A 49 -22.25 32.58 13.42
N ILE A 50 -22.20 32.50 14.75
CA ILE A 50 -21.09 33.04 15.56
C ILE A 50 -20.32 31.96 16.33
N TYR A 51 -20.82 30.72 16.47
CA TYR A 51 -20.15 29.71 17.31
C TYR A 51 -20.14 28.31 16.68
N LEU A 52 -19.00 27.93 16.09
CA LEU A 52 -18.70 26.54 15.71
C LEU A 52 -18.30 25.66 16.94
N GLY A 53 -18.33 26.21 18.16
CA GLY A 53 -17.94 25.47 19.37
C GLY A 53 -16.48 25.01 19.31
N ASN A 54 -16.22 23.76 19.68
CA ASN A 54 -14.87 23.19 19.60
C ASN A 54 -14.38 22.99 18.15
N LEU A 55 -15.28 22.95 17.15
CA LEU A 55 -14.89 22.90 15.74
C LEU A 55 -14.19 24.19 15.29
N GLN A 56 -14.40 25.31 16.01
CA GLN A 56 -13.67 26.55 15.76
C GLN A 56 -12.16 26.37 15.86
N LEU A 57 -11.68 25.52 16.78
CA LEU A 57 -10.26 25.20 16.93
C LEU A 57 -9.73 24.48 15.68
N LEU A 58 -10.52 23.54 15.14
CA LEU A 58 -10.16 22.84 13.91
C LEU A 58 -10.15 23.81 12.74
N TYR A 59 -11.12 24.73 12.65
CA TYR A 59 -11.16 25.75 11.61
C TYR A 59 -9.92 26.65 11.66
N GLU A 60 -9.60 27.21 12.82
CA GLU A 60 -8.43 28.08 13.00
C GLU A 60 -7.12 27.36 12.68
N THR A 61 -6.99 26.10 13.11
CA THR A 61 -5.81 25.30 12.82
C THR A 61 -5.72 24.97 11.32
N SER A 62 -6.86 24.69 10.68
CA SER A 62 -6.93 24.33 9.27
C SER A 62 -6.63 25.48 8.29
N VAL A 63 -6.56 26.73 8.76
CA VAL A 63 -6.08 27.86 7.95
C VAL A 63 -4.63 27.65 7.50
N HIS A 64 -3.85 26.92 8.30
CA HIS A 64 -2.42 26.74 8.08
C HIS A 64 -2.05 25.39 7.45
N TYR A 65 -3.02 24.47 7.29
CA TYR A 65 -2.75 23.08 6.90
C TYR A 65 -3.84 22.53 5.97
N PRO A 66 -3.49 21.60 5.07
CA PRO A 66 -4.43 21.09 4.09
C PRO A 66 -5.54 20.23 4.74
N HIS A 67 -6.70 20.18 4.08
CA HIS A 67 -7.88 19.43 4.57
C HIS A 67 -7.58 17.98 4.94
N HIS A 68 -6.76 17.30 4.14
CA HIS A 68 -6.39 15.91 4.36
C HIS A 68 -5.53 15.67 5.61
N ALA A 69 -4.97 16.73 6.22
CA ALA A 69 -4.26 16.62 7.49
C ALA A 69 -5.22 16.38 8.67
N PHE A 70 -6.50 16.71 8.51
CA PHE A 70 -7.53 16.60 9.56
C PHE A 70 -8.65 15.62 9.21
N TRP A 71 -8.81 15.24 7.95
CA TRP A 71 -9.92 14.41 7.48
C TRP A 71 -9.43 13.37 6.46
N PRO A 72 -9.94 12.12 6.50
CA PRO A 72 -11.02 11.64 7.38
C PRO A 72 -10.60 11.32 8.82
N GLY A 73 -9.30 11.28 9.12
CA GLY A 73 -8.77 10.99 10.45
C GLY A 73 -7.90 12.12 10.97
N LEU A 74 -7.90 12.33 12.30
CA LEU A 74 -7.03 13.30 12.95
C LEU A 74 -5.66 12.66 13.19
N HIS A 75 -4.64 13.14 12.49
CA HIS A 75 -3.25 12.71 12.70
C HIS A 75 -2.54 13.60 13.71
N VAL A 76 -1.80 12.95 14.61
CA VAL A 76 -1.08 13.58 15.71
C VAL A 76 0.34 13.01 15.70
N LYS A 77 1.36 13.87 15.58
CA LYS A 77 2.77 13.46 15.47
C LYS A 77 3.62 14.15 16.54
N HIS A 78 4.66 13.47 17.02
CA HIS A 78 5.67 14.06 17.90
C HIS A 78 6.74 14.84 17.11
N ASP A 79 6.95 16.11 17.46
CA ASP A 79 7.84 17.05 16.76
C ASP A 79 9.31 16.84 17.16
N THR A 80 9.96 15.79 16.66
CA THR A 80 11.39 15.58 16.95
C THR A 80 12.31 15.33 15.75
N GLN A 81 11.83 15.00 14.54
CA GLN A 81 12.76 14.70 13.42
C GLN A 81 12.38 15.19 12.02
N ARG A 82 11.23 15.83 11.79
CA ARG A 82 10.86 16.35 10.45
C ARG A 82 10.33 17.77 10.50
N ALA A 83 11.20 18.74 10.76
CA ALA A 83 10.95 20.17 10.55
C ALA A 83 10.71 20.58 9.06
N HIS A 84 10.60 19.62 8.14
CA HIS A 84 10.49 19.86 6.70
C HIS A 84 9.13 19.44 6.09
N GLU A 85 8.29 18.74 6.85
CA GLU A 85 6.90 18.50 6.47
C GLU A 85 6.04 19.49 7.27
N ASN A 86 5.15 20.23 6.60
CA ASN A 86 4.16 21.10 7.25
C ASN A 86 3.20 20.26 8.10
N ILE A 87 3.66 19.75 9.24
CA ILE A 87 2.90 18.91 10.15
C ILE A 87 2.28 19.81 11.22
N THR A 88 0.97 19.72 11.32
CA THR A 88 0.17 20.40 12.33
C THR A 88 0.49 19.87 13.72
N ASP A 89 1.02 20.70 14.63
CA ASP A 89 1.05 20.37 16.07
C ASP A 89 -0.39 20.42 16.62
N THR A 90 -1.09 19.28 16.50
CA THR A 90 -2.49 19.12 16.94
C THR A 90 -2.60 18.64 18.38
N ASN A 91 -1.49 18.33 19.06
CA ASN A 91 -1.48 17.73 20.40
C ASN A 91 -2.36 18.50 21.38
N HIS A 92 -2.27 19.83 21.34
CA HIS A 92 -2.95 20.72 22.26
C HIS A 92 -4.46 20.88 22.00
N ILE A 93 -4.95 20.56 20.79
CA ILE A 93 -6.38 20.67 20.45
C ILE A 93 -7.11 19.32 20.58
N VAL A 94 -6.42 18.18 20.43
CA VAL A 94 -7.03 16.84 20.41
C VAL A 94 -7.97 16.60 21.59
N PRO A 95 -7.63 16.92 22.86
CA PRO A 95 -8.53 16.69 24.00
C PRO A 95 -9.88 17.43 23.91
N ARG A 96 -9.99 18.43 23.02
CA ARG A 96 -11.22 19.21 22.80
C ARG A 96 -11.97 18.82 21.54
N VAL A 97 -11.37 18.03 20.65
CA VAL A 97 -11.94 17.75 19.31
C VAL A 97 -11.99 16.25 18.98
N HIS A 98 -11.38 15.38 19.80
CA HIS A 98 -11.33 13.93 19.57
C HIS A 98 -12.73 13.31 19.45
N MET A 99 -13.75 13.87 20.10
CA MET A 99 -15.13 13.38 20.00
C MET A 99 -15.72 13.51 18.59
N TYR A 100 -15.14 14.35 17.73
CA TYR A 100 -15.49 14.44 16.31
C TYR A 100 -14.84 13.35 15.45
N TYR A 101 -14.00 12.50 16.03
CA TYR A 101 -13.26 11.45 15.32
C TYR A 101 -13.57 10.08 15.91
N SER A 102 -13.82 9.11 15.04
CA SER A 102 -13.96 7.70 15.41
C SER A 102 -12.61 7.11 15.79
N THR A 103 -11.57 7.51 15.07
CA THR A 103 -10.20 7.04 15.26
C THR A 103 -9.24 8.24 15.25
N VAL A 104 -8.38 8.33 16.26
CA VAL A 104 -7.27 9.30 16.31
C VAL A 104 -5.98 8.57 15.93
N HIS A 105 -5.27 9.09 14.94
CA HIS A 105 -4.03 8.51 14.43
C HIS A 105 -2.83 9.10 15.15
N VAL A 106 -2.14 8.29 15.94
CA VAL A 106 -1.03 8.72 16.80
C VAL A 106 0.29 8.23 16.25
N HIS A 107 1.27 9.12 16.11
CA HIS A 107 2.58 8.86 15.51
C HIS A 107 3.69 9.26 16.49
N GLY A 108 4.34 8.28 17.09
CA GLY A 108 5.53 8.51 17.93
C GLY A 108 5.29 9.28 19.23
N ILE A 109 4.08 9.22 19.79
CA ILE A 109 3.73 9.81 21.11
C ILE A 109 3.55 8.67 22.11
N TYR A 110 4.26 8.72 23.24
CA TYR A 110 4.37 7.58 24.16
C TYR A 110 3.89 7.88 25.59
N GLU A 111 3.55 9.14 25.89
CA GLU A 111 3.07 9.56 27.19
C GLU A 111 1.61 9.16 27.42
N PHE A 112 1.35 8.30 28.41
CA PHE A 112 0.00 7.81 28.72
C PHE A 112 -0.99 8.92 29.09
N ASP A 113 -0.59 9.93 29.87
CA ASP A 113 -1.49 11.05 30.22
C ASP A 113 -2.00 11.77 28.96
N THR A 114 -1.14 11.88 27.95
CA THR A 114 -1.48 12.46 26.66
C THR A 114 -2.41 11.53 25.87
N LEU A 115 -2.06 10.24 25.76
CA LEU A 115 -2.86 9.27 25.01
C LEU A 115 -4.26 9.06 25.62
N ASP A 116 -4.36 8.99 26.95
CA ASP A 116 -5.61 8.86 27.69
C ASP A 116 -6.53 10.08 27.45
N SER A 117 -5.93 11.28 27.36
CA SER A 117 -6.68 12.51 27.05
C SER A 117 -7.32 12.49 25.65
N TYR A 118 -6.83 11.67 24.72
CA TYR A 118 -7.39 11.52 23.38
C TYR A 118 -8.59 10.58 23.35
N THR A 119 -8.76 9.77 24.40
CA THR A 119 -9.76 8.71 24.51
C THR A 119 -10.78 8.97 25.60
N ALA A 120 -10.96 10.24 26.01
CA ALA A 120 -11.95 10.64 27.00
C ALA A 120 -13.40 10.31 26.56
N SER A 121 -13.65 10.14 25.26
CA SER A 121 -14.91 9.63 24.72
C SER A 121 -14.82 8.12 24.54
N PRO A 122 -15.81 7.34 25.00
CA PRO A 122 -15.82 5.88 24.86
C PRO A 122 -15.90 5.42 23.39
N THR A 123 -16.28 6.31 22.47
CA THR A 123 -16.38 6.01 21.03
C THR A 123 -15.08 6.24 20.26
N THR A 124 -14.14 7.01 20.81
CA THR A 124 -12.87 7.32 20.15
C THR A 124 -11.89 6.18 20.37
N LYS A 125 -11.37 5.63 19.27
CA LYS A 125 -10.32 4.61 19.25
C LYS A 125 -8.98 5.22 18.84
N LEU A 126 -7.89 4.50 19.12
CA LEU A 126 -6.56 4.90 18.68
C LEU A 126 -6.05 4.01 17.55
N ALA A 127 -5.55 4.65 16.50
CA ALA A 127 -4.69 4.03 15.50
C ALA A 127 -3.25 4.43 15.79
N PHE A 128 -2.43 3.48 16.20
CA PHE A 128 -1.09 3.73 16.69
C PHE A 128 -0.04 3.37 15.62
N TYR A 129 0.77 4.35 15.27
CA TYR A 129 1.86 4.25 14.31
C TYR A 129 3.17 4.50 15.04
N LEU A 130 4.20 3.74 14.69
CA LEU A 130 5.54 3.86 15.28
C LEU A 130 5.59 3.44 16.76
N CYS A 131 5.34 2.16 17.01
CA CYS A 131 5.46 1.55 18.33
C CYS A 131 6.83 1.80 18.98
N PRO A 132 6.90 2.14 20.30
CA PRO A 132 8.17 2.50 20.94
C PRO A 132 9.11 1.30 21.07
N ILE A 133 10.40 1.56 20.98
CA ILE A 133 11.45 0.63 21.43
C ILE A 133 12.02 1.07 22.79
N ALA A 134 12.74 0.17 23.45
CA ALA A 134 13.26 0.40 24.81
C ALA A 134 14.11 1.67 24.96
N SER A 135 14.78 2.14 23.90
CA SER A 135 15.60 3.36 23.95
C SER A 135 14.80 4.67 23.86
N GLU A 136 13.52 4.61 23.50
CA GLU A 136 12.68 5.80 23.27
C GLU A 136 11.80 6.15 24.46
N ILE A 137 11.68 5.23 25.42
CA ILE A 137 10.85 5.41 26.60
C ILE A 137 11.70 5.31 27.87
N GLY A 138 11.42 6.17 28.84
CA GLY A 138 12.06 6.15 30.16
C GLY A 138 11.48 5.12 31.12
N TYR A 139 10.75 4.11 30.62
CA TYR A 139 9.94 3.16 31.38
C TYR A 139 10.22 1.72 30.89
N PRO A 140 10.10 0.68 31.74
CA PRO A 140 10.26 -0.70 31.28
C PRO A 140 9.29 -1.02 30.13
N LEU A 141 9.82 -1.55 29.03
CA LEU A 141 9.05 -1.77 27.79
C LEU A 141 7.87 -2.73 27.98
N GLU A 142 8.06 -3.79 28.76
CA GLU A 142 7.01 -4.77 29.08
C GLU A 142 5.85 -4.15 29.85
N GLU A 143 6.15 -3.33 30.85
CA GLU A 143 5.14 -2.63 31.64
C GLU A 143 4.40 -1.59 30.78
N TRP A 144 5.13 -0.87 29.92
CA TRP A 144 4.53 0.08 28.97
C TRP A 144 3.52 -0.61 28.05
N TYR A 145 3.90 -1.73 27.42
CA TYR A 145 3.00 -2.44 26.51
C TYR A 145 1.80 -3.07 27.22
N TYR A 146 1.98 -3.52 28.45
CA TYR A 146 0.88 -4.04 29.25
C TYR A 146 -0.15 -2.96 29.56
N ASP A 147 0.30 -1.79 30.02
CA ASP A 147 -0.58 -0.64 30.27
C ASP A 147 -1.22 -0.18 28.96
N PHE A 148 -0.46 -0.11 27.86
CA PHE A 148 -0.93 0.26 26.53
C PHE A 148 -2.08 -0.63 26.05
N ALA A 149 -1.93 -1.95 26.21
CA ALA A 149 -2.93 -2.92 25.77
C ALA A 149 -4.17 -2.98 26.66
N THR A 150 -4.05 -2.65 27.95
CA THR A 150 -5.12 -2.83 28.94
C THR A 150 -5.88 -1.55 29.26
N THR A 151 -5.28 -0.38 29.03
CA THR A 151 -5.87 0.92 29.37
C THR A 151 -6.46 1.65 28.17
N LEU A 152 -5.85 1.54 26.99
CA LEU A 152 -6.21 2.32 25.82
C LEU A 152 -7.05 1.51 24.81
N PRO A 153 -8.05 2.13 24.16
CA PRO A 153 -8.89 1.49 23.15
C PRO A 153 -8.19 1.46 21.78
N ILE A 154 -7.23 0.56 21.61
CA ILE A 154 -6.43 0.42 20.38
C ILE A 154 -7.20 -0.35 19.30
N GLU A 155 -7.40 0.27 18.15
CA GLU A 155 -8.07 -0.33 16.99
C GLU A 155 -7.09 -0.74 15.88
N HIS A 156 -5.99 0.01 15.73
CA HIS A 156 -4.99 -0.25 14.70
C HIS A 156 -3.58 -0.10 15.25
N ILE A 157 -2.68 -1.01 14.86
CA ILE A 157 -1.25 -0.92 15.11
C ILE A 157 -0.50 -1.06 13.80
N THR A 158 0.46 -0.15 13.58
CA THR A 158 1.52 -0.26 12.57
C THR A 158 2.87 -0.17 13.26
N TRP A 159 3.64 -1.27 13.20
CA TRP A 159 4.90 -1.42 13.93
C TRP A 159 5.95 -0.38 13.53
N VAL A 160 6.34 -0.34 12.26
CA VAL A 160 7.29 0.66 11.73
C VAL A 160 6.65 1.44 10.60
N GLU A 161 6.53 2.76 10.80
CA GLU A 161 6.34 3.72 9.72
C GLU A 161 7.58 4.62 9.63
N GLY A 162 8.45 4.40 8.64
CA GLY A 162 9.50 5.37 8.31
C GLY A 162 10.61 5.58 9.35
N ARG A 163 10.93 4.57 10.19
CA ARG A 163 12.21 4.59 10.92
C ARG A 163 13.35 4.39 9.92
N PRO A 164 14.43 5.19 10.01
CA PRO A 164 15.61 5.05 9.15
C PRO A 164 16.48 3.84 9.52
N ASP A 165 16.18 3.15 10.63
CA ASP A 165 16.91 1.95 11.03
C ASP A 165 16.44 0.75 10.17
N ASP A 166 17.24 0.37 9.18
CA ASP A 166 16.96 -0.73 8.24
C ASP A 166 16.95 -2.13 8.88
N PHE A 167 17.18 -2.25 10.20
CA PHE A 167 17.29 -3.54 10.89
C PHE A 167 16.00 -3.95 11.61
N PRO A 168 15.45 -5.18 11.37
CA PRO A 168 14.23 -5.65 11.99
C PRO A 168 14.28 -5.73 13.53
N GLN A 169 13.36 -5.03 14.19
CA GLN A 169 13.28 -4.97 15.66
C GLN A 169 12.39 -6.07 16.26
N PRO A 170 12.70 -6.59 17.45
CA PRO A 170 11.88 -7.61 18.12
C PRO A 170 10.52 -7.03 18.57
N VAL A 171 9.44 -7.76 18.29
CA VAL A 171 8.06 -7.39 18.67
C VAL A 171 7.41 -8.35 19.66
N ASP A 172 8.17 -9.29 20.23
CA ASP A 172 7.62 -10.31 21.13
C ASP A 172 6.85 -9.72 22.32
N VAL A 173 7.32 -8.60 22.88
CA VAL A 173 6.64 -7.88 23.98
C VAL A 173 5.26 -7.37 23.55
N LEU A 174 5.13 -6.85 22.33
CA LEU A 174 3.85 -6.46 21.75
C LEU A 174 2.97 -7.68 21.51
N VAL A 175 3.54 -8.75 20.91
CA VAL A 175 2.81 -10.00 20.63
C VAL A 175 2.21 -10.60 21.89
N ASP A 176 2.93 -10.54 23.01
CA ASP A 176 2.48 -11.06 24.30
C ASP A 176 1.24 -10.34 24.85
N VAL A 177 1.04 -9.06 24.50
CA VAL A 177 -0.08 -8.25 25.00
C VAL A 177 -1.26 -8.15 24.01
N LEU A 178 -1.10 -8.58 22.76
CA LEU A 178 -2.16 -8.55 21.74
C LEU A 178 -3.51 -9.14 22.22
N PRO A 179 -3.56 -10.26 22.98
CA PRO A 179 -4.83 -10.80 23.47
C PRO A 179 -5.65 -9.86 24.37
N HIS A 180 -5.03 -8.83 24.96
CA HIS A 180 -5.72 -7.83 25.78
C HIS A 180 -6.40 -6.73 24.94
N MET A 181 -6.01 -6.57 23.68
CA MET A 181 -6.52 -5.51 22.79
C MET A 181 -7.82 -5.92 22.09
N ILE A 182 -8.93 -5.87 22.83
CA ILE A 182 -10.25 -6.35 22.36
C ILE A 182 -10.81 -5.57 21.15
N ASP A 183 -10.41 -4.31 21.00
CA ASP A 183 -10.85 -3.42 19.93
C ASP A 183 -9.97 -3.53 18.67
N LEU A 184 -8.87 -4.29 18.70
CA LEU A 184 -7.93 -4.37 17.60
C LEU A 184 -8.59 -4.99 16.36
N ARG A 185 -8.51 -4.27 15.23
CA ARG A 185 -9.02 -4.68 13.91
C ARG A 185 -7.93 -4.75 12.84
N SER A 186 -6.82 -4.06 13.05
CA SER A 186 -5.79 -3.91 12.03
C SER A 186 -4.39 -4.01 12.64
N LEU A 187 -3.63 -5.04 12.24
CA LEU A 187 -2.28 -5.29 12.74
C LEU A 187 -1.28 -5.37 11.59
N ASP A 188 -0.32 -4.45 11.57
CA ASP A 188 0.80 -4.45 10.64
C ASP A 188 2.13 -4.58 11.39
N LEU A 189 2.82 -5.68 11.14
CA LEU A 189 4.12 -6.02 11.73
C LEU A 189 5.25 -5.91 10.69
N PHE A 190 5.11 -5.02 9.71
CA PHE A 190 6.11 -4.79 8.68
C PHE A 190 7.53 -4.66 9.25
N MET A 191 8.49 -5.35 8.64
CA MET A 191 9.92 -5.28 9.00
C MET A 191 10.17 -5.51 10.50
N SER A 192 9.61 -6.60 11.03
CA SER A 192 9.75 -6.97 12.45
C SER A 192 10.38 -8.35 12.64
N ARG A 193 10.89 -8.60 13.84
CA ARG A 193 11.42 -9.89 14.26
C ARG A 193 10.55 -10.47 15.38
N ILE A 194 10.23 -11.76 15.29
CA ILE A 194 9.43 -12.49 16.28
C ILE A 194 10.13 -13.77 16.66
N VAL A 195 10.60 -13.87 17.90
CA VAL A 195 11.27 -15.08 18.40
C VAL A 195 10.27 -16.22 18.61
N ALA A 196 9.06 -15.92 19.09
CA ALA A 196 8.00 -16.89 19.34
C ALA A 196 6.76 -16.67 18.44
N PRO A 197 6.86 -16.90 17.13
CA PRO A 197 5.78 -16.60 16.17
C PRO A 197 4.50 -17.40 16.42
N ASP A 198 4.56 -18.57 17.06
CA ASP A 198 3.37 -19.41 17.26
C ASP A 198 2.32 -18.71 18.15
N LYS A 199 2.74 -17.89 19.13
CA LYS A 199 1.83 -17.05 19.93
C LYS A 199 1.03 -16.07 19.07
N LEU A 200 1.69 -15.46 18.07
CA LEU A 200 1.04 -14.56 17.14
C LEU A 200 -0.04 -15.30 16.32
N PHE A 201 0.28 -16.50 15.80
CA PHE A 201 -0.70 -17.28 15.02
C PHE A 201 -1.86 -17.82 15.87
N GLU A 202 -1.60 -18.19 17.13
CA GLU A 202 -2.65 -18.50 18.10
C GLU A 202 -3.59 -17.31 18.32
N PHE A 203 -3.04 -16.11 18.50
CA PHE A 203 -3.83 -14.88 18.58
C PHE A 203 -4.63 -14.63 17.30
N ILE A 204 -3.99 -14.65 16.12
CA ILE A 204 -4.64 -14.39 14.82
C ILE A 204 -5.87 -15.28 14.64
N ARG A 205 -5.74 -16.58 14.95
CA ARG A 205 -6.84 -17.55 14.86
C ARG A 205 -8.11 -17.09 15.58
N THR A 206 -7.97 -16.48 16.76
CA THR A 206 -9.09 -16.07 17.61
C THR A 206 -9.40 -14.57 17.55
N SER A 207 -8.61 -13.82 16.80
CA SER A 207 -8.70 -12.36 16.72
C SER A 207 -9.92 -11.88 15.95
N LYS A 208 -10.24 -10.60 16.10
CA LYS A 208 -11.25 -9.86 15.30
C LYS A 208 -10.60 -8.97 14.24
N LEU A 209 -9.38 -9.31 13.84
CA LEU A 209 -8.68 -8.58 12.80
C LEU A 209 -9.44 -8.68 11.48
N THR A 210 -9.62 -7.55 10.82
CA THR A 210 -10.05 -7.47 9.42
C THR A 210 -8.87 -7.19 8.50
N ARG A 211 -7.77 -6.64 9.04
CA ARG A 211 -6.55 -6.35 8.29
C ARG A 211 -5.32 -6.93 9.00
N LEU A 212 -4.53 -7.69 8.26
CA LEU A 212 -3.31 -8.31 8.76
C LEU A 212 -2.17 -8.15 7.75
N SER A 213 -1.05 -7.60 8.20
CA SER A 213 0.19 -7.56 7.43
C SER A 213 1.32 -8.21 8.21
N LEU A 214 1.84 -9.28 7.63
CA LEU A 214 3.02 -10.03 8.08
C LEU A 214 4.17 -9.87 7.08
N ASN A 215 4.20 -8.77 6.33
CA ASN A 215 5.20 -8.55 5.30
C ASN A 215 6.59 -8.34 5.92
N LYS A 216 7.60 -9.08 5.45
CA LYS A 216 8.97 -9.00 5.99
C LYS A 216 9.01 -9.22 7.52
N VAL A 217 8.27 -10.22 8.01
CA VAL A 217 8.35 -10.68 9.41
C VAL A 217 9.35 -11.82 9.52
N PHE A 218 10.38 -11.64 10.34
CA PHE A 218 11.51 -12.55 10.50
C PHE A 218 11.38 -13.38 11.79
N THR A 219 11.47 -14.71 11.70
CA THR A 219 11.37 -15.62 12.86
C THR A 219 12.68 -16.27 13.28
N CYS A 220 13.75 -16.03 12.52
CA CYS A 220 15.08 -16.53 12.83
C CYS A 220 15.87 -15.50 13.67
N ALA A 221 16.95 -15.97 14.29
CA ALA A 221 17.94 -15.07 14.85
C ALA A 221 18.61 -14.33 13.67
N LEU A 222 18.62 -13.01 13.74
CA LEU A 222 19.32 -12.17 12.78
C LEU A 222 20.67 -11.83 13.39
N ASP A 223 21.74 -11.98 12.62
CA ASP A 223 23.05 -11.51 13.04
C ASP A 223 23.03 -9.97 13.02
N ASP A 224 23.53 -9.33 14.09
CA ASP A 224 23.63 -7.87 14.23
C ASP A 224 24.73 -7.31 13.29
N ALA A 225 24.62 -7.58 11.99
CA ALA A 225 25.49 -7.01 10.98
C ALA A 225 25.19 -5.51 10.82
N ASN A 226 26.23 -4.69 10.67
CA ASN A 226 26.11 -3.23 10.57
C ASN A 226 25.33 -2.76 9.32
N GLU A 227 25.10 -3.63 8.34
CA GLU A 227 24.32 -3.34 7.12
C GLU A 227 23.36 -4.50 6.86
N TRP A 228 22.05 -4.21 6.86
CA TRP A 228 21.00 -5.17 6.52
C TRP A 228 20.70 -5.05 5.02
N THR A 229 21.10 -6.05 4.24
CA THR A 229 20.94 -6.01 2.78
C THR A 229 19.69 -6.76 2.31
N GLU A 230 19.27 -6.51 1.07
CA GLU A 230 18.18 -7.27 0.45
C GLU A 230 18.50 -8.78 0.34
N ALA A 231 19.78 -9.14 0.19
CA ALA A 231 20.20 -10.54 0.20
C ALA A 231 19.99 -11.18 1.58
N ASP A 232 20.27 -10.44 2.65
CA ASP A 232 20.03 -10.89 4.03
C ASP A 232 18.52 -11.05 4.30
N GLU A 233 17.68 -10.14 3.80
CA GLU A 233 16.22 -10.28 3.87
C GLU A 233 15.73 -11.58 3.24
N VAL A 234 16.20 -11.88 2.02
CA VAL A 234 15.80 -13.07 1.28
C VAL A 234 16.30 -14.35 1.98
N ALA A 235 17.51 -14.32 2.55
CA ALA A 235 18.10 -15.43 3.28
C ALA A 235 17.42 -15.69 4.63
N ALA A 236 16.99 -14.63 5.33
CA ALA A 236 16.36 -14.69 6.65
C ALA A 236 14.85 -15.00 6.63
N ARG A 237 14.29 -15.22 5.43
CA ARG A 237 12.88 -15.52 5.17
C ARG A 237 12.27 -16.54 6.13
N SER A 238 11.10 -16.20 6.66
CA SER A 238 10.38 -17.02 7.63
C SER A 238 9.55 -18.12 6.99
N ASP A 239 9.38 -19.21 7.72
CA ASP A 239 8.57 -20.35 7.28
C ASP A 239 7.11 -20.26 7.77
N MET A 240 6.19 -20.28 6.81
CA MET A 240 4.77 -20.50 7.05
C MET A 240 4.53 -22.02 7.08
N THR A 241 4.65 -22.60 8.27
CA THR A 241 4.41 -24.04 8.49
C THR A 241 2.93 -24.38 8.30
N THR A 242 2.63 -25.65 8.06
CA THR A 242 1.25 -26.15 8.02
C THR A 242 0.43 -25.73 9.25
N ALA A 243 1.00 -25.80 10.46
CA ALA A 243 0.30 -25.41 11.68
C ALA A 243 -0.11 -23.93 11.64
N ARG A 244 0.83 -23.02 11.34
CA ARG A 244 0.58 -21.58 11.22
C ARG A 244 -0.44 -21.25 10.13
N LEU A 245 -0.33 -21.93 8.99
CA LEU A 245 -1.29 -21.75 7.90
C LEU A 245 -2.71 -22.18 8.30
N LEU A 246 -2.86 -23.23 9.12
CA LEU A 246 -4.17 -23.64 9.64
C LEU A 246 -4.79 -22.59 10.59
N HIS A 247 -3.98 -21.81 11.31
CA HIS A 247 -4.48 -20.65 12.06
C HIS A 247 -5.04 -19.58 11.13
N LEU A 248 -4.31 -19.23 10.05
CA LEU A 248 -4.78 -18.28 9.04
C LEU A 248 -6.04 -18.77 8.32
N ILE A 249 -6.10 -20.06 7.94
CA ILE A 249 -7.28 -20.67 7.32
C ILE A 249 -8.50 -20.53 8.23
N HIS A 250 -8.34 -20.79 9.52
CA HIS A 250 -9.44 -20.65 10.48
C HIS A 250 -9.91 -19.20 10.58
N TRP A 251 -8.99 -18.24 10.71
CA TRP A 251 -9.31 -16.83 10.73
C TRP A 251 -10.03 -16.37 9.45
N LEU A 252 -9.49 -16.69 8.27
CA LEU A 252 -10.08 -16.38 6.96
C LEU A 252 -11.49 -16.95 6.76
N THR A 253 -11.82 -18.06 7.42
CA THR A 253 -13.13 -18.70 7.31
C THR A 253 -14.17 -18.17 8.30
N HIS A 254 -13.75 -17.45 9.34
CA HIS A 254 -14.63 -17.00 10.43
C HIS A 254 -14.76 -15.48 10.53
N GLU A 255 -13.78 -14.73 10.01
CA GLU A 255 -13.76 -13.27 10.09
C GLU A 255 -13.96 -12.59 8.73
N ALA A 256 -14.51 -11.38 8.77
CA ALA A 256 -14.68 -10.51 7.61
C ALA A 256 -13.36 -9.83 7.25
N VAL A 257 -12.41 -10.60 6.72
CA VAL A 257 -11.08 -10.13 6.34
C VAL A 257 -11.18 -9.22 5.12
N GLU A 258 -10.58 -8.04 5.21
CA GLU A 258 -10.47 -7.03 4.16
C GLU A 258 -9.10 -7.06 3.47
N THR A 259 -8.04 -7.29 4.24
CA THR A 259 -6.65 -7.25 3.77
C THR A 259 -5.81 -8.35 4.42
N LEU A 260 -5.07 -9.08 3.59
CA LEU A 260 -4.03 -10.01 4.04
C LEU A 260 -2.75 -9.76 3.24
N ASN A 261 -1.66 -9.48 3.96
CA ASN A 261 -0.31 -9.42 3.40
C ASN A 261 0.59 -10.47 4.07
N ILE A 262 1.11 -11.40 3.27
CA ILE A 262 2.02 -12.48 3.70
C ILE A 262 3.33 -12.45 2.90
N GLY A 263 3.82 -11.24 2.59
CA GLY A 263 5.05 -11.05 1.83
C GLY A 263 6.32 -11.53 2.53
N LEU A 264 7.28 -12.04 1.76
CA LEU A 264 8.54 -12.59 2.23
C LEU A 264 8.40 -13.83 3.15
N TRP A 265 7.40 -14.68 2.89
CA TRP A 265 7.26 -15.98 3.57
C TRP A 265 7.64 -17.14 2.65
N ASN A 266 8.04 -18.27 3.25
CA ASN A 266 8.22 -19.54 2.57
C ASN A 266 7.11 -20.51 2.99
N MET A 267 6.28 -20.94 2.03
CA MET A 267 5.11 -21.77 2.30
C MET A 267 5.48 -23.25 2.45
N ARG A 268 5.96 -23.63 3.64
CA ARG A 268 6.32 -25.03 3.95
C ARG A 268 5.10 -25.86 4.35
N THR A 269 4.30 -26.21 3.37
CA THR A 269 3.09 -27.03 3.56
C THR A 269 2.83 -27.97 2.39
N ASP A 270 1.99 -28.99 2.59
CA ASP A 270 1.51 -29.84 1.52
C ASP A 270 0.46 -29.16 0.62
N ALA A 271 0.28 -29.70 -0.59
CA ALA A 271 -0.66 -29.19 -1.59
C ALA A 271 -2.12 -29.21 -1.12
N ALA A 272 -2.53 -30.15 -0.27
CA ALA A 272 -3.90 -30.19 0.22
C ALA A 272 -4.18 -29.01 1.15
N THR A 273 -3.28 -28.71 2.09
CA THR A 273 -3.38 -27.55 2.98
C THR A 273 -3.30 -26.25 2.18
N MET A 274 -2.43 -26.17 1.17
CA MET A 274 -2.38 -25.02 0.25
C MET A 274 -3.72 -24.80 -0.47
N ALA A 275 -4.35 -25.88 -0.96
CA ALA A 275 -5.68 -25.81 -1.57
C ALA A 275 -6.76 -25.32 -0.60
N HIS A 276 -6.68 -25.72 0.69
CA HIS A 276 -7.58 -25.22 1.73
C HIS A 276 -7.36 -23.74 2.02
N PHE A 277 -6.11 -23.28 2.03
CA PHE A 277 -5.76 -21.87 2.15
C PHE A 277 -6.39 -21.04 1.02
N PHE A 278 -6.16 -21.40 -0.25
CA PHE A 278 -6.77 -20.66 -1.35
C PHE A 278 -8.29 -20.72 -1.33
N ARG A 279 -8.89 -21.86 -0.96
CA ARG A 279 -10.34 -21.95 -0.82
C ARG A 279 -10.87 -20.99 0.24
N ALA A 280 -10.22 -20.90 1.40
CA ALA A 280 -10.60 -19.97 2.46
C ALA A 280 -10.41 -18.51 2.01
N LEU A 281 -9.28 -18.21 1.40
CA LEU A 281 -8.92 -16.88 0.90
C LEU A 281 -9.94 -16.36 -0.12
N TRP A 282 -10.25 -17.17 -1.14
CA TRP A 282 -11.14 -16.78 -2.23
C TRP A 282 -12.63 -16.96 -1.92
N ALA A 283 -12.99 -17.67 -0.85
CA ALA A 283 -14.37 -17.68 -0.35
C ALA A 283 -14.68 -16.48 0.55
N ASN A 284 -13.67 -15.77 1.06
CA ASN A 284 -13.86 -14.62 1.93
C ASN A 284 -14.31 -13.39 1.11
N THR A 285 -15.63 -13.16 1.04
CA THR A 285 -16.23 -12.13 0.17
C THR A 285 -15.90 -10.69 0.56
N THR A 286 -15.40 -10.46 1.77
CA THR A 286 -14.97 -9.13 2.21
C THR A 286 -13.51 -8.83 1.88
N LEU A 287 -12.76 -9.80 1.33
CA LEU A 287 -11.35 -9.62 1.00
C LEU A 287 -11.21 -8.74 -0.24
N HIS A 288 -10.63 -7.55 -0.07
CA HIS A 288 -10.38 -6.61 -1.14
C HIS A 288 -8.91 -6.61 -1.57
N THR A 289 -7.98 -6.90 -0.66
CA THR A 289 -6.54 -6.82 -0.90
C THR A 289 -5.84 -8.10 -0.47
N PHE A 290 -5.14 -8.76 -1.40
CA PHE A 290 -4.24 -9.86 -1.08
C PHE A 290 -2.85 -9.59 -1.65
N HIS A 291 -1.88 -9.51 -0.76
CA HIS A 291 -0.48 -9.31 -1.10
C HIS A 291 0.35 -10.50 -0.60
N ALA A 292 1.14 -11.07 -1.49
CA ALA A 292 2.14 -12.07 -1.16
C ALA A 292 3.46 -11.78 -1.90
N PRO A 293 3.96 -10.52 -1.90
CA PRO A 293 5.17 -10.19 -2.64
C PRO A 293 6.34 -11.00 -2.09
N ARG A 294 7.14 -11.56 -2.99
CA ARG A 294 8.25 -12.44 -2.65
C ARG A 294 7.76 -13.59 -1.77
N THR A 295 6.64 -14.26 -2.02
CA THR A 295 6.25 -15.45 -1.24
C THR A 295 6.60 -16.72 -2.00
N ARG A 296 7.51 -17.54 -1.46
CA ARG A 296 8.01 -18.76 -2.11
C ARG A 296 7.08 -19.94 -1.83
N GLN A 297 7.04 -20.89 -2.76
CA GLN A 297 6.22 -22.12 -2.69
C GLN A 297 4.70 -21.86 -2.66
N LEU A 298 4.26 -20.71 -3.20
CA LEU A 298 2.85 -20.37 -3.37
C LEU A 298 2.24 -21.14 -4.57
N ASP A 299 2.00 -22.44 -4.37
CA ASP A 299 1.57 -23.34 -5.44
C ASP A 299 0.11 -23.13 -5.89
N LEU A 300 -0.09 -22.23 -6.87
CA LEU A 300 -1.39 -21.96 -7.47
C LEU A 300 -2.01 -23.20 -8.15
N MET A 301 -1.21 -24.21 -8.50
CA MET A 301 -1.73 -25.45 -9.11
C MET A 301 -2.53 -26.29 -8.12
N ALA A 302 -2.38 -26.06 -6.81
CA ALA A 302 -3.18 -26.69 -5.77
C ALA A 302 -4.66 -26.26 -5.78
N TYR A 303 -5.01 -25.19 -6.50
CA TYR A 303 -6.37 -24.64 -6.50
C TYR A 303 -6.93 -24.45 -7.91
N GLU A 304 -8.21 -24.79 -8.08
CA GLU A 304 -8.96 -24.58 -9.32
C GLU A 304 -9.94 -23.41 -9.14
N PHE A 305 -9.76 -22.35 -9.92
CA PHE A 305 -10.66 -21.21 -9.92
C PHE A 305 -11.97 -21.57 -10.63
N LYS A 306 -13.04 -21.77 -9.83
CA LYS A 306 -14.39 -22.06 -10.34
C LYS A 306 -15.23 -20.81 -10.58
N ALA A 307 -14.78 -19.67 -10.06
CA ALA A 307 -15.41 -18.38 -10.18
C ALA A 307 -14.32 -17.31 -10.32
N PRO A 308 -14.64 -16.15 -10.92
CA PRO A 308 -13.71 -15.03 -10.98
C PRO A 308 -13.33 -14.54 -9.59
N LEU A 309 -12.12 -14.01 -9.48
CA LEU A 309 -11.64 -13.34 -8.28
C LEU A 309 -12.48 -12.09 -7.99
N HIS A 310 -12.76 -11.85 -6.72
CA HIS A 310 -13.48 -10.64 -6.26
C HIS A 310 -12.55 -9.61 -5.59
N VAL A 311 -11.28 -9.93 -5.37
CA VAL A 311 -10.31 -8.98 -4.82
C VAL A 311 -10.12 -7.80 -5.77
N GLN A 312 -9.85 -6.62 -5.22
CA GLN A 312 -9.55 -5.41 -5.98
C GLN A 312 -8.05 -5.25 -6.21
N ARG A 313 -7.21 -5.65 -5.25
CA ARG A 313 -5.75 -5.53 -5.32
C ARG A 313 -5.09 -6.88 -5.11
N LEU A 314 -4.27 -7.29 -6.07
CA LEU A 314 -3.54 -8.55 -6.05
C LEU A 314 -2.05 -8.31 -6.33
N ASN A 315 -1.19 -8.58 -5.34
CA ASN A 315 0.26 -8.58 -5.51
C ASN A 315 0.80 -9.99 -5.34
N LEU A 316 1.33 -10.57 -6.42
CA LEU A 316 2.04 -11.85 -6.43
C LEU A 316 3.44 -11.70 -7.05
N SER A 317 4.05 -10.53 -6.90
CA SER A 317 5.40 -10.28 -7.38
C SER A 317 6.42 -11.24 -6.75
N ALA A 318 7.43 -11.64 -7.50
CA ALA A 318 8.54 -12.49 -7.05
C ALA A 318 8.13 -13.78 -6.29
N CYS A 319 6.99 -14.36 -6.64
CA CYS A 319 6.50 -15.61 -6.04
C CYS A 319 7.08 -16.87 -6.68
N GLY A 320 7.84 -16.71 -7.78
CA GLY A 320 8.33 -17.81 -8.60
C GLY A 320 7.21 -18.48 -9.41
N LEU A 321 6.20 -17.71 -9.81
CA LEU A 321 5.09 -18.20 -10.64
C LEU A 321 5.60 -18.52 -12.04
N ARG A 322 5.43 -19.77 -12.45
CA ARG A 322 5.76 -20.26 -13.78
C ARG A 322 4.53 -20.21 -14.69
N ASP A 323 4.74 -20.42 -15.99
CA ASP A 323 3.70 -20.35 -17.02
C ASP A 323 2.41 -21.13 -16.71
N ASP A 324 2.52 -22.33 -16.13
CA ASP A 324 1.38 -23.16 -15.76
C ASP A 324 0.55 -22.54 -14.63
N MET A 325 1.22 -21.94 -13.64
CA MET A 325 0.59 -21.19 -12.56
C MET A 325 -0.05 -19.89 -13.08
N ILE A 326 0.56 -19.21 -14.05
CA ILE A 326 -0.04 -18.03 -14.70
C ILE A 326 -1.28 -18.40 -15.50
N ARG A 327 -1.24 -19.50 -16.27
CA ARG A 327 -2.42 -20.05 -16.94
C ARG A 327 -3.52 -20.42 -15.95
N ARG A 328 -3.16 -20.92 -14.77
CA ARG A 328 -4.13 -21.17 -13.69
C ARG A 328 -4.71 -19.86 -13.16
N LEU A 329 -3.89 -18.86 -12.86
CA LEU A 329 -4.34 -17.55 -12.39
C LEU A 329 -5.26 -16.85 -13.39
N ALA A 330 -4.95 -16.95 -14.70
CA ALA A 330 -5.77 -16.42 -15.77
C ALA A 330 -7.23 -16.89 -15.71
N THR A 331 -7.48 -18.14 -15.32
CA THR A 331 -8.86 -18.63 -15.14
C THR A 331 -9.61 -17.94 -14.01
N GLY A 332 -8.92 -17.45 -12.98
CA GLY A 332 -9.49 -16.65 -11.90
C GLY A 332 -9.60 -15.17 -12.22
N LEU A 333 -8.70 -14.63 -13.05
CA LEU A 333 -8.74 -13.23 -13.48
C LEU A 333 -9.84 -12.95 -14.50
N LYS A 334 -10.17 -13.92 -15.34
CA LYS A 334 -11.17 -13.76 -16.40
C LYS A 334 -12.55 -13.43 -15.81
N GLY A 335 -13.03 -12.21 -16.09
CA GLY A 335 -14.30 -11.70 -15.57
C GLY A 335 -14.26 -11.28 -14.10
N SER A 336 -13.06 -11.11 -13.53
CA SER A 336 -12.86 -10.64 -12.16
C SER A 336 -13.07 -9.13 -12.04
N SER A 337 -13.08 -8.63 -10.80
CA SER A 337 -13.08 -7.21 -10.46
C SER A 337 -11.71 -6.68 -10.04
N VAL A 338 -10.63 -7.42 -10.34
CA VAL A 338 -9.27 -6.97 -10.02
C VAL A 338 -9.02 -5.64 -10.72
N ALA A 339 -8.57 -4.64 -9.95
CA ALA A 339 -8.34 -3.28 -10.39
C ALA A 339 -6.85 -2.90 -10.34
N TRP A 340 -6.08 -3.56 -9.48
CA TRP A 340 -4.64 -3.39 -9.32
C TRP A 340 -3.97 -4.78 -9.31
N LEU A 341 -3.05 -5.03 -10.25
CA LEU A 341 -2.38 -6.31 -10.41
C LEU A 341 -0.87 -6.13 -10.56
N ASP A 342 -0.11 -6.80 -9.70
CA ASP A 342 1.35 -6.89 -9.79
C ASP A 342 1.80 -8.35 -9.85
N LEU A 343 2.42 -8.72 -10.97
CA LEU A 343 3.02 -10.04 -11.23
C LEU A 343 4.52 -9.94 -11.51
N SER A 344 5.15 -8.83 -11.14
CA SER A 344 6.55 -8.53 -11.46
C SER A 344 7.52 -9.59 -10.94
N SER A 345 8.66 -9.76 -11.60
CA SER A 345 9.73 -10.68 -11.19
C SER A 345 9.28 -12.14 -11.08
N ASN A 346 8.36 -12.57 -11.96
CA ASN A 346 7.99 -13.98 -12.11
C ASN A 346 8.41 -14.46 -13.51
N PRO A 347 8.95 -15.69 -13.66
CA PRO A 347 9.28 -16.23 -14.97
C PRO A 347 8.01 -16.65 -15.73
N ILE A 348 7.30 -15.69 -16.31
CA ILE A 348 6.04 -15.91 -17.03
C ILE A 348 6.30 -16.39 -18.47
N GLY A 349 7.28 -15.80 -19.15
CA GLY A 349 7.59 -16.12 -20.54
C GLY A 349 6.53 -15.65 -21.55
N PRO A 350 6.85 -15.62 -22.86
CA PRO A 350 5.93 -15.17 -23.89
C PRO A 350 4.68 -16.06 -24.04
N ASP A 351 4.79 -17.37 -23.83
CA ASP A 351 3.69 -18.33 -24.05
C ASP A 351 2.56 -18.19 -23.02
N ALA A 352 2.87 -17.81 -21.77
CA ALA A 352 1.84 -17.59 -20.76
C ALA A 352 1.22 -16.18 -20.85
N MET A 353 1.90 -15.24 -21.51
CA MET A 353 1.38 -13.89 -21.72
C MET A 353 0.12 -13.86 -22.57
N GLU A 354 -0.05 -14.78 -23.54
CA GLU A 354 -1.29 -14.91 -24.29
C GLU A 354 -2.49 -15.19 -23.35
N ALA A 355 -2.34 -16.20 -22.49
CA ALA A 355 -3.38 -16.57 -21.54
C ALA A 355 -3.66 -15.47 -20.50
N LEU A 356 -2.62 -14.76 -20.07
CA LEU A 356 -2.76 -13.64 -19.16
C LEU A 356 -3.51 -12.48 -19.83
N ALA A 357 -3.09 -12.06 -21.03
CA ALA A 357 -3.70 -10.96 -21.79
C ALA A 357 -5.20 -11.20 -22.04
N ASP A 358 -5.58 -12.42 -22.43
CA ASP A 358 -6.97 -12.83 -22.66
C ASP A 358 -7.84 -12.82 -21.38
N ALA A 359 -7.22 -12.81 -20.20
CA ALA A 359 -7.88 -12.89 -18.91
C ALA A 359 -7.88 -11.58 -18.12
N LEU A 360 -7.09 -10.57 -18.54
CA LEU A 360 -7.03 -9.29 -17.84
C LEU A 360 -8.42 -8.64 -17.77
N PRO A 361 -8.90 -8.25 -16.58
CA PRO A 361 -10.21 -7.64 -16.44
C PRO A 361 -10.21 -6.20 -16.97
N PRO A 362 -11.32 -5.74 -17.57
CA PRO A 362 -11.41 -4.36 -18.07
C PRO A 362 -11.46 -3.30 -16.96
N SER A 363 -11.69 -3.70 -15.69
CA SER A 363 -11.65 -2.80 -14.53
C SER A 363 -10.23 -2.46 -14.06
N LEU A 364 -9.20 -3.05 -14.66
CA LEU A 364 -7.81 -2.83 -14.27
C LEU A 364 -7.40 -1.39 -14.57
N PHE A 365 -6.95 -0.66 -13.54
CA PHE A 365 -6.34 0.66 -13.70
C PHE A 365 -4.82 0.61 -13.58
N HIS A 366 -4.27 -0.42 -12.91
CA HIS A 366 -2.83 -0.56 -12.69
C HIS A 366 -2.35 -1.98 -13.00
N LEU A 367 -1.37 -2.10 -13.90
CA LEU A 367 -0.76 -3.36 -14.30
C LEU A 367 0.77 -3.28 -14.20
N GLN A 368 1.34 -4.09 -13.32
CA GLN A 368 2.79 -4.21 -13.17
C GLN A 368 3.28 -5.58 -13.66
N LEU A 369 4.05 -5.56 -14.74
CA LEU A 369 4.67 -6.73 -15.37
C LEU A 369 6.17 -6.53 -15.51
N THR A 370 6.82 -5.94 -14.50
CA THR A 370 8.28 -5.71 -14.54
C THR A 370 9.02 -7.04 -14.44
N ARG A 371 10.02 -7.27 -15.31
CA ARG A 371 10.88 -8.47 -15.30
C ARG A 371 10.10 -9.78 -15.31
N VAL A 372 9.20 -9.94 -16.30
CA VAL A 372 8.44 -11.18 -16.48
C VAL A 372 8.90 -12.04 -17.66
N ALA A 373 9.98 -11.62 -18.33
CA ALA A 373 10.52 -12.23 -19.53
C ALA A 373 9.47 -12.37 -20.65
N MET A 374 8.66 -11.33 -20.87
CA MET A 374 7.62 -11.38 -21.91
C MET A 374 8.18 -11.30 -23.33
N GLU A 375 9.33 -10.65 -23.52
CA GLU A 375 9.91 -10.35 -24.83
C GLU A 375 8.93 -9.60 -25.77
N ASP A 376 9.31 -9.39 -27.03
CA ASP A 376 8.44 -8.75 -28.03
C ASP A 376 7.17 -9.57 -28.31
N ILE A 377 7.25 -10.90 -28.26
CA ILE A 377 6.11 -11.79 -28.54
C ILE A 377 5.04 -11.64 -27.45
N GLY A 378 5.44 -11.71 -26.17
CA GLY A 378 4.54 -11.54 -25.04
C GLY A 378 3.92 -10.14 -25.02
N LEU A 379 4.71 -9.11 -25.35
CA LEU A 379 4.18 -7.76 -25.51
C LEU A 379 3.13 -7.69 -26.61
N GLY A 380 3.34 -8.36 -27.75
CA GLY A 380 2.37 -8.44 -28.85
C GLY A 380 0.97 -8.89 -28.41
N TYR A 381 0.87 -9.88 -27.51
CA TYR A 381 -0.42 -10.31 -26.94
C TYR A 381 -1.07 -9.23 -26.07
N LEU A 382 -0.28 -8.54 -25.24
CA LEU A 382 -0.79 -7.44 -24.42
C LEU A 382 -1.27 -6.26 -25.28
N LEU A 383 -0.52 -5.92 -26.35
CA LEU A 383 -0.88 -4.86 -27.28
C LEU A 383 -2.19 -5.12 -28.02
N TYR A 384 -2.54 -6.38 -28.24
CA TYR A 384 -3.80 -6.77 -28.86
C TYR A 384 -5.02 -6.43 -27.98
N VAL A 385 -4.88 -6.55 -26.65
CA VAL A 385 -5.97 -6.33 -25.70
C VAL A 385 -5.99 -4.92 -25.11
N LEU A 386 -4.85 -4.21 -25.11
CA LEU A 386 -4.69 -2.88 -24.51
C LEU A 386 -5.78 -1.86 -24.93
N PRO A 387 -6.19 -1.77 -26.21
CA PRO A 387 -7.23 -0.83 -26.63
C PRO A 387 -8.61 -1.09 -25.99
N ALA A 388 -8.86 -2.30 -25.49
CA ALA A 388 -10.10 -2.65 -24.78
C ALA A 388 -10.02 -2.34 -23.28
N MET A 389 -8.84 -2.02 -22.73
CA MET A 389 -8.63 -1.71 -21.32
C MET A 389 -8.92 -0.23 -21.05
N THR A 390 -10.21 0.11 -21.01
CA THR A 390 -10.67 1.51 -20.92
C THR A 390 -10.39 2.20 -19.60
N CYS A 391 -10.01 1.46 -18.56
CA CYS A 391 -9.71 1.99 -17.23
C CYS A 391 -8.21 2.01 -16.91
N LEU A 392 -7.35 1.45 -17.76
CA LEU A 392 -5.93 1.28 -17.47
C LEU A 392 -5.22 2.64 -17.52
N THR A 393 -4.69 3.09 -16.37
CA THR A 393 -3.93 4.33 -16.21
C THR A 393 -2.43 4.07 -16.14
N ASP A 394 -2.01 3.01 -15.45
CA ASP A 394 -0.59 2.71 -15.23
C ASP A 394 -0.19 1.35 -15.80
N LEU A 395 0.85 1.36 -16.63
CA LEU A 395 1.42 0.17 -17.24
C LEU A 395 2.95 0.13 -17.08
N PHE A 396 3.45 -0.84 -16.32
CA PHE A 396 4.89 -1.01 -16.08
C PHE A 396 5.43 -2.26 -16.77
N LEU A 397 6.34 -2.08 -17.72
CA LEU A 397 6.93 -3.11 -18.58
C LEU A 397 8.45 -3.17 -18.46
N ASP A 398 9.01 -2.70 -17.35
CA ASP A 398 10.45 -2.58 -17.17
C ASP A 398 11.16 -3.96 -17.21
N GLY A 399 12.35 -4.03 -17.79
CA GLY A 399 13.22 -5.21 -17.72
C GLY A 399 12.68 -6.47 -18.40
N ASN A 400 12.06 -6.36 -19.59
CA ASN A 400 11.35 -7.45 -20.26
C ASN A 400 11.96 -7.89 -21.60
N ASP A 401 13.18 -7.45 -21.89
CA ASP A 401 13.88 -7.70 -23.16
C ASP A 401 13.06 -7.28 -24.40
N ILE A 402 12.30 -6.18 -24.27
CA ILE A 402 11.54 -5.56 -25.38
C ILE A 402 12.51 -4.84 -26.33
N THR A 403 12.34 -5.01 -27.64
CA THR A 403 13.21 -4.41 -28.65
C THR A 403 12.48 -3.37 -29.52
N ASP A 404 13.18 -2.80 -30.49
CA ASP A 404 12.62 -1.88 -31.49
C ASP A 404 11.41 -2.47 -32.25
N SER A 405 11.32 -3.80 -32.35
CA SER A 405 10.31 -4.52 -33.12
C SER A 405 8.88 -4.22 -32.63
N SER A 406 8.70 -4.06 -31.32
CA SER A 406 7.39 -3.81 -30.72
C SER A 406 7.04 -2.33 -30.60
N MET A 407 8.02 -1.42 -30.71
CA MET A 407 7.82 0.00 -30.40
C MET A 407 6.80 0.70 -31.28
N MET A 408 6.72 0.34 -32.57
CA MET A 408 5.71 0.89 -33.46
C MET A 408 4.29 0.42 -33.09
N PHE A 409 4.14 -0.84 -32.70
CA PHE A 409 2.86 -1.42 -32.31
C PHE A 409 2.41 -0.88 -30.95
N LEU A 410 3.33 -0.76 -30.00
CA LEU A 410 3.07 -0.16 -28.71
C LEU A 410 2.61 1.30 -28.87
N ALA A 411 3.29 2.08 -29.70
CA ALA A 411 2.86 3.44 -29.99
C ALA A 411 1.45 3.50 -30.58
N ALA A 412 1.09 2.56 -31.46
CA ALA A 412 -0.26 2.48 -32.03
C ALA A 412 -1.33 2.06 -31.01
N ALA A 413 -1.01 1.13 -30.10
CA ALA A 413 -1.93 0.69 -29.05
C ALA A 413 -2.16 1.77 -27.98
N ILE A 414 -1.11 2.50 -27.58
CA ILE A 414 -1.21 3.63 -26.65
C ILE A 414 -2.11 4.75 -27.20
N GLN A 415 -2.14 4.93 -28.53
CA GLN A 415 -3.03 5.90 -29.17
C GLN A 415 -4.51 5.55 -29.00
N THR A 416 -4.84 4.28 -28.85
CA THR A 416 -6.21 3.77 -28.75
C THR A 416 -6.58 3.32 -27.33
N THR A 417 -5.72 3.58 -26.34
CA THR A 417 -5.98 3.30 -24.92
C THR A 417 -6.27 4.63 -24.22
N PRO A 418 -7.54 4.99 -23.98
CA PRO A 418 -7.93 6.36 -23.68
C PRO A 418 -7.53 6.84 -22.28
N ALA A 419 -7.49 5.94 -21.29
CA ALA A 419 -7.22 6.27 -19.90
C ALA A 419 -5.73 6.16 -19.51
N LEU A 420 -4.86 5.74 -20.43
CA LEU A 420 -3.46 5.46 -20.10
C LEU A 420 -2.70 6.76 -19.80
N GLU A 421 -2.15 6.85 -18.60
CA GLU A 421 -1.43 8.01 -18.05
C GLU A 421 0.07 7.77 -17.98
N ILE A 422 0.50 6.59 -17.55
CA ILE A 422 1.89 6.23 -17.29
C ILE A 422 2.24 4.93 -18.01
N VAL A 423 3.34 4.95 -18.76
CA VAL A 423 3.97 3.75 -19.33
C VAL A 423 5.46 3.75 -19.01
N THR A 424 5.96 2.69 -18.38
CA THR A 424 7.40 2.51 -18.16
C THR A 424 7.91 1.31 -18.95
N LEU A 425 9.03 1.50 -19.64
CA LEU A 425 9.75 0.51 -20.45
C LEU A 425 11.24 0.55 -20.12
N ARG A 426 11.59 0.90 -18.88
CA ARG A 426 12.98 1.00 -18.43
C ARG A 426 13.69 -0.34 -18.55
N GLU A 427 15.02 -0.33 -18.62
CA GLU A 427 15.85 -1.56 -18.60
C GLU A 427 15.51 -2.58 -19.71
N ASN A 428 14.95 -2.14 -20.84
CA ASN A 428 14.69 -2.97 -22.02
C ASN A 428 15.84 -2.84 -23.06
N GLU A 429 15.65 -3.40 -24.24
CA GLU A 429 16.65 -3.41 -25.32
C GLU A 429 16.30 -2.44 -26.47
N VAL A 430 15.48 -1.42 -26.20
CA VAL A 430 15.08 -0.43 -27.20
C VAL A 430 16.27 0.44 -27.59
N THR A 431 16.49 0.63 -28.89
CA THR A 431 17.57 1.45 -29.42
C THR A 431 17.05 2.84 -29.85
N PRO A 432 17.93 3.78 -30.25
CA PRO A 432 17.49 5.06 -30.81
C PRO A 432 16.54 4.92 -32.01
N VAL A 433 16.57 3.79 -32.73
CA VAL A 433 15.65 3.52 -33.84
C VAL A 433 14.22 3.33 -33.33
N GLY A 434 14.01 2.49 -32.33
CA GLY A 434 12.71 2.26 -31.70
C GLY A 434 12.16 3.51 -31.02
N ILE A 435 13.01 4.26 -30.31
CA ILE A 435 12.61 5.54 -29.69
C ILE A 435 12.19 6.55 -30.77
N ALA A 436 12.96 6.70 -31.84
CA ALA A 436 12.60 7.58 -32.94
C ALA A 436 11.30 7.15 -33.65
N ALA A 437 11.00 5.84 -33.70
CA ALA A 437 9.74 5.33 -34.21
C ALA A 437 8.57 5.70 -33.28
N MET A 438 8.72 5.50 -31.98
CA MET A 438 7.76 5.90 -30.94
C MET A 438 7.47 7.40 -30.99
N ILE A 439 8.49 8.27 -31.00
CA ILE A 439 8.32 9.73 -31.10
C ILE A 439 7.48 10.12 -32.32
N ARG A 440 7.80 9.57 -33.50
CA ARG A 440 7.07 9.89 -34.74
C ARG A 440 5.63 9.39 -34.71
N ALA A 441 5.39 8.23 -34.10
CA ALA A 441 4.05 7.69 -33.96
C ALA A 441 3.21 8.55 -33.01
N LEU A 442 3.74 8.94 -31.85
CA LEU A 442 3.06 9.82 -30.89
C LEU A 442 2.69 11.18 -31.48
N GLY A 443 3.51 11.72 -32.39
CA GLY A 443 3.19 12.97 -33.12
C GLY A 443 1.91 12.93 -33.97
N LYS A 444 1.39 11.73 -34.28
CA LYS A 444 0.16 11.52 -35.05
C LYS A 444 -1.05 11.20 -34.17
N ARG A 445 -0.90 11.26 -32.85
CA ARG A 445 -1.96 10.89 -31.91
C ARG A 445 -3.09 11.92 -31.97
N PRO A 446 -4.35 11.52 -32.30
CA PRO A 446 -5.51 12.33 -31.98
C PRO A 446 -5.61 12.36 -30.46
N ALA A 447 -5.66 13.55 -29.85
CA ALA A 447 -5.60 13.71 -28.40
C ALA A 447 -6.51 12.72 -27.64
N PRO A 448 -5.99 12.11 -26.57
CA PRO A 448 -6.62 12.24 -25.27
C PRO A 448 -5.70 13.03 -24.31
N PRO A 449 -6.27 13.72 -23.31
CA PRO A 449 -5.57 14.72 -22.49
C PRO A 449 -4.63 14.17 -21.39
N ASP A 450 -4.60 12.85 -21.15
CA ASP A 450 -4.13 12.35 -19.84
C ASP A 450 -2.82 11.52 -19.85
N LEU A 451 -2.26 11.15 -21.02
CA LEU A 451 -0.95 10.47 -21.05
C LEU A 451 0.15 11.44 -20.61
N SER A 452 0.62 11.26 -19.40
CA SER A 452 1.56 12.15 -18.74
C SER A 452 3.00 11.72 -18.95
N LEU A 453 3.29 10.41 -18.89
CA LEU A 453 4.65 9.88 -18.86
C LEU A 453 4.82 8.63 -19.72
N ILE A 454 5.87 8.64 -20.55
CA ILE A 454 6.48 7.44 -21.12
C ILE A 454 7.95 7.43 -20.71
N ASP A 455 8.35 6.43 -19.95
CA ASP A 455 9.73 6.29 -19.47
C ASP A 455 10.49 5.19 -20.22
N LEU A 456 11.53 5.58 -20.97
CA LEU A 456 12.43 4.70 -21.74
C LEU A 456 13.88 4.79 -21.23
N ASP A 457 14.11 5.26 -20.00
CA ASP A 457 15.45 5.26 -19.41
C ASP A 457 16.06 3.85 -19.32
N GLU A 458 17.38 3.75 -19.17
CA GLU A 458 18.10 2.46 -19.05
C GLU A 458 17.91 1.50 -20.25
N ASN A 459 17.49 2.00 -21.40
CA ASN A 459 17.47 1.26 -22.67
C ASN A 459 18.81 1.35 -23.41
N SER A 460 18.91 0.71 -24.58
CA SER A 460 20.13 0.66 -25.41
C SER A 460 20.41 1.98 -26.15
N VAL A 461 20.53 3.09 -25.41
CA VAL A 461 20.78 4.45 -25.91
C VAL A 461 22.15 4.92 -25.43
N ALA A 462 23.01 5.40 -26.34
CA ALA A 462 24.26 6.02 -25.96
C ALA A 462 24.08 7.53 -25.72
N GLU A 463 24.99 8.14 -24.95
CA GLU A 463 24.98 9.60 -24.71
C GLU A 463 25.01 10.40 -26.01
N THR A 464 25.65 9.89 -27.07
CA THR A 464 25.70 10.51 -28.39
C THR A 464 24.36 10.52 -29.13
N ASP A 465 23.44 9.62 -28.78
CA ASP A 465 22.14 9.48 -29.44
C ASP A 465 21.05 10.36 -28.81
N VAL A 466 21.27 10.82 -27.58
CA VAL A 466 20.30 11.66 -26.86
C VAL A 466 20.05 12.99 -27.57
N PRO A 467 21.07 13.80 -27.97
CA PRO A 467 20.81 15.08 -28.65
C PRO A 467 19.96 14.97 -29.93
N PRO A 468 20.24 14.05 -30.89
CA PRO A 468 19.40 13.93 -32.08
C PRO A 468 17.97 13.45 -31.76
N LEU A 469 17.77 12.59 -30.74
CA LEU A 469 16.44 12.18 -30.29
C LEU A 469 15.67 13.34 -29.64
N THR A 470 16.34 14.16 -28.80
CA THR A 470 15.74 15.36 -28.22
C THR A 470 15.32 16.36 -29.29
N LEU A 471 16.16 16.57 -30.32
CA LEU A 471 15.81 17.43 -31.46
C LEU A 471 14.62 16.87 -32.25
N LEU A 472 14.54 15.55 -32.45
CA LEU A 472 13.40 14.90 -33.08
C LEU A 472 12.12 15.10 -32.25
N LEU A 473 12.18 14.89 -30.93
CA LEU A 473 11.04 15.10 -30.03
C LEU A 473 10.55 16.55 -30.10
N GLN A 474 11.45 17.53 -30.02
CA GLN A 474 11.11 18.95 -30.16
C GLN A 474 10.51 19.27 -31.53
N HIS A 475 11.05 18.69 -32.60
CA HIS A 475 10.52 18.89 -33.94
C HIS A 475 9.10 18.33 -34.06
N VAL A 476 8.86 17.10 -33.59
CA VAL A 476 7.54 16.47 -33.62
C VAL A 476 6.55 17.23 -32.72
N ALA A 477 6.95 17.63 -31.52
CA ALA A 477 6.11 18.41 -30.60
C ALA A 477 5.59 19.73 -31.23
N ARG A 478 6.40 20.39 -32.08
CA ARG A 478 5.99 21.63 -32.77
C ARG A 478 4.94 21.40 -33.86
N HIS A 479 4.82 20.18 -34.38
CA HIS A 479 3.92 19.83 -35.49
C HIS A 479 2.82 18.85 -35.07
N ALA A 480 2.80 18.45 -33.80
CA ALA A 480 1.79 17.55 -33.26
C ALA A 480 0.45 18.30 -33.11
N GLU A 481 -0.64 17.58 -33.35
CA GLU A 481 -1.99 18.12 -33.18
C GLU A 481 -2.39 18.24 -31.69
N ALA A 482 -1.64 17.60 -30.80
CA ALA A 482 -1.84 17.58 -29.35
C ALA A 482 -0.49 17.64 -28.59
N PRO A 483 -0.47 18.07 -27.32
CA PRO A 483 0.72 17.98 -26.48
C PRO A 483 1.23 16.52 -26.41
N LEU A 484 2.54 16.35 -26.57
CA LEU A 484 3.18 15.04 -26.36
C LEU A 484 3.33 14.75 -24.86
N PRO A 485 3.28 13.48 -24.44
CA PRO A 485 3.61 13.10 -23.06
C PRO A 485 5.06 13.47 -22.73
N GLN A 486 5.37 13.56 -21.44
CA GLN A 486 6.76 13.56 -20.99
C GLN A 486 7.41 12.25 -21.43
N LEU A 487 8.49 12.35 -22.20
CA LEU A 487 9.22 11.20 -22.73
C LEU A 487 10.67 11.25 -22.20
N SER A 488 11.04 10.34 -21.31
CA SER A 488 12.43 10.18 -20.83
C SER A 488 13.16 9.11 -21.63
N PHE A 489 14.41 9.38 -21.99
CA PHE A 489 15.34 8.46 -22.64
C PHE A 489 16.78 8.92 -22.34
N GLY A 490 17.33 8.41 -21.25
CA GLY A 490 18.72 8.63 -20.84
C GLY A 490 19.68 7.56 -21.36
N PRO A 491 20.99 7.83 -21.35
CA PRO A 491 21.98 6.80 -21.58
C PRO A 491 21.88 5.72 -20.49
N ARG A 492 22.11 4.47 -20.86
CA ARG A 492 22.17 3.37 -19.89
C ARG A 492 23.28 3.62 -18.88
N THR A 493 22.94 3.70 -17.60
CA THR A 493 23.92 3.96 -16.53
C THR A 493 24.44 2.68 -15.87
N HIS A 494 23.74 1.55 -16.06
CA HIS A 494 24.09 0.24 -15.49
C HIS A 494 24.59 -0.79 -16.52
N HIS A 495 25.54 -1.65 -16.12
CA HIS A 495 26.21 -2.60 -17.02
C HIS A 495 25.28 -3.78 -17.39
N PRO A 496 25.26 -4.26 -18.65
CA PRO A 496 24.35 -5.32 -19.11
C PRO A 496 24.52 -6.71 -18.45
N ASN A 497 25.51 -6.90 -17.57
CA ASN A 497 25.79 -8.20 -16.93
C ASN A 497 25.16 -8.37 -15.54
N ASP A 498 24.40 -7.40 -15.03
CA ASP A 498 23.64 -7.56 -13.77
C ASP A 498 22.32 -8.36 -13.97
N ARG A 499 22.22 -9.15 -15.05
CA ARG A 499 20.99 -9.82 -15.54
C ARG A 499 20.65 -11.15 -14.85
N ASP A 500 21.17 -11.43 -13.66
CA ASP A 500 20.74 -12.58 -12.85
C ASP A 500 19.42 -12.25 -12.14
N TRP A 501 18.35 -12.04 -12.92
CA TRP A 501 17.05 -11.56 -12.44
C TRP A 501 16.23 -12.61 -11.68
N PHE A 502 16.56 -13.90 -11.85
CA PHE A 502 15.76 -15.01 -11.34
C PHE A 502 16.38 -15.77 -10.16
N ASP A 503 17.56 -15.34 -9.68
CA ASP A 503 18.26 -16.01 -8.57
C ASP A 503 17.87 -15.50 -7.16
N TYR A 504 16.83 -14.66 -7.03
CA TYR A 504 16.38 -14.08 -5.74
C TYR A 504 15.04 -14.61 -5.23
#